data_AF-A0A1B8GIZ2-F1
#
_entry.id   AF-A0A1B8GIZ2-F1
#
_cell.length_a   1.000
_cell.length_b   1.000
_cell.length_c   1.000
_cell.angle_alpha   90.00
_cell.angle_beta   90.00
_cell.angle_gamma   90.00
#
_symmetry.space_group_name_H-M   'P 1'
#
loop_
_entity.id
_entity.type
_entity.pdbx_description
1 polymer ?
#
loop_
_entity_poly.entity_id
_entity_poly.type
_entity_poly.pdbx_seq_one_letter_code
_entity_poly.pdbx_strand_id
1 'polypeptide(L)'
;MTKPTTSIPFEIAANMAYSISSDQRAFFEKNGYLILKDVLSSDETIKLQKWAQEVHDLPRTEDTPWMPYEEVNKSGKSVLCRTENYANYHADFNGLLRGDKILGILCQLAGEDMLLFKEKINYKLAGSGGFAPHIDSTAYTHVKNIKHLTILVSVDESNMSNGGLEVVEGSHLMDVPIAKADNCIEPSWAGDHTWLPVELEAGVYILNSILGVSS
;
A
#
# COMPACT_ATOMS: atom_id res chain seq x y z
N MET A 1 -38.81 -18.85 13.82
CA MET A 1 -37.53 -19.10 14.50
C MET A 1 -36.62 -17.92 14.25
N THR A 2 -36.59 -16.97 15.19
CA THR A 2 -35.73 -15.79 15.17
C THR A 2 -34.34 -16.18 15.66
N LYS A 3 -33.31 -16.02 14.81
CA LYS A 3 -31.91 -16.17 15.26
C LYS A 3 -31.60 -15.08 16.29
N PRO A 4 -30.87 -15.38 17.38
CA PRO A 4 -30.42 -14.35 18.29
C PRO A 4 -29.28 -13.57 17.63
N THR A 5 -29.49 -12.28 17.40
CA THR A 5 -28.43 -11.30 17.18
C THR A 5 -27.79 -10.99 18.52
N THR A 6 -26.68 -11.64 18.84
CA THR A 6 -25.76 -11.15 19.85
C THR A 6 -25.04 -9.92 19.30
N SER A 7 -25.62 -8.74 19.53
CA SER A 7 -24.90 -7.48 19.38
C SER A 7 -23.84 -7.42 20.46
N ILE A 8 -22.57 -7.42 20.05
CA ILE A 8 -21.46 -7.12 20.95
C ILE A 8 -21.63 -5.65 21.39
N PRO A 9 -21.59 -5.32 22.70
CA PRO A 9 -21.69 -3.95 23.16
C PRO A 9 -20.59 -3.08 22.53
N PHE A 10 -20.98 -1.91 22.01
CA PHE A 10 -20.11 -0.93 21.35
C PHE A 10 -18.87 -0.53 22.20
N GLU A 11 -18.98 -0.60 23.53
CA GLU A 11 -17.88 -0.33 24.46
C GLU A 11 -16.77 -1.39 24.49
N ILE A 12 -17.03 -2.64 24.07
CA ILE A 12 -16.00 -3.69 24.04
C ILE A 12 -15.14 -3.60 22.77
N ALA A 13 -15.71 -3.10 21.67
CA ALA A 13 -14.99 -2.90 20.39
C ALA A 13 -13.97 -1.76 20.43
N ALA A 14 -14.13 -0.80 21.36
CA ALA A 14 -13.25 0.35 21.51
C ALA A 14 -11.83 0.02 22.01
N ASN A 15 -11.59 -1.22 22.48
CA ASN A 15 -10.32 -1.59 23.10
C ASN A 15 -9.32 -2.31 22.16
N MET A 16 -9.57 -2.33 20.83
CA MET A 16 -8.71 -3.03 19.86
C MET A 16 -8.43 -2.23 18.56
N ALA A 17 -8.92 -1.00 18.43
CA ALA A 17 -8.70 -0.17 17.24
C ALA A 17 -7.43 0.68 17.41
N TYR A 18 -6.54 0.67 16.41
CA TYR A 18 -5.38 1.54 16.37
C TYR A 18 -5.83 3.01 16.36
N SER A 19 -5.30 3.82 17.28
CA SER A 19 -5.66 5.24 17.42
C SER A 19 -4.51 6.12 16.93
N ILE A 20 -4.80 7.03 16.01
CA ILE A 20 -3.84 7.98 15.48
C ILE A 20 -3.68 9.12 16.48
N SER A 21 -2.46 9.29 17.02
CA SER A 21 -2.16 10.38 17.94
C SER A 21 -2.15 11.74 17.23
N SER A 22 -2.25 12.82 18.02
CA SER A 22 -2.14 14.18 17.49
C SER A 22 -0.80 14.42 16.78
N ASP A 23 0.29 13.86 17.30
CA ASP A 23 1.63 13.99 16.70
C ASP A 23 1.73 13.21 15.38
N GLN A 24 1.16 12.01 15.31
CA GLN A 24 1.08 11.22 14.08
C GLN A 24 0.25 11.92 13.01
N ARG A 25 -0.88 12.53 13.41
CA ARG A 25 -1.70 13.35 12.50
C ARG A 25 -0.92 14.56 11.99
N ALA A 26 -0.30 15.32 12.88
CA ALA A 26 0.48 16.49 12.50
C ALA A 26 1.65 16.13 11.57
N PHE A 27 2.30 14.99 11.81
CA PHE A 27 3.33 14.45 10.91
C PHE A 27 2.75 14.13 9.54
N PHE A 28 1.63 13.40 9.46
CA PHE A 28 0.98 13.05 8.21
C PHE A 28 0.58 14.30 7.40
N GLU A 29 -0.05 15.28 8.06
CA GLU A 29 -0.48 16.53 7.41
C GLU A 29 0.70 17.35 6.87
N LYS A 30 1.81 17.40 7.62
CA LYS A 30 3.02 18.13 7.24
C LYS A 30 3.80 17.43 6.12
N ASN A 31 3.96 16.11 6.21
CA ASN A 31 4.93 15.37 5.40
C ASN A 31 4.30 14.54 4.28
N GLY A 32 2.98 14.31 4.33
CA GLY A 32 2.23 13.60 3.28
C GLY A 32 2.20 12.09 3.42
N TYR A 33 2.96 11.55 4.38
CA TYR A 33 3.01 10.14 4.70
C TYR A 33 3.08 9.89 6.22
N LEU A 34 2.78 8.67 6.64
CA LEU A 34 2.88 8.23 8.03
C LEU A 34 3.28 6.75 8.11
N ILE A 35 4.26 6.45 8.95
CA ILE A 35 4.73 5.08 9.22
C ILE A 35 4.10 4.60 10.53
N LEU A 36 3.42 3.45 10.49
CA LEU A 36 2.80 2.82 11.67
C LEU A 36 3.43 1.45 11.94
N LYS A 37 4.12 1.31 13.07
CA LYS A 37 4.96 0.13 13.38
C LYS A 37 4.27 -0.99 14.18
N ASP A 38 3.03 -0.79 14.63
CA ASP A 38 2.34 -1.72 15.53
C ASP A 38 0.88 -1.95 15.14
N VAL A 39 0.58 -1.93 13.84
CA VAL A 39 -0.79 -2.18 13.33
C VAL A 39 -1.10 -3.68 13.35
N LEU A 40 -0.13 -4.50 12.93
CA LEU A 40 -0.22 -5.96 12.99
C LEU A 40 0.64 -6.49 14.12
N SER A 41 0.09 -7.44 14.87
CA SER A 41 0.88 -8.29 15.76
C SER A 41 1.83 -9.19 14.98
N SER A 42 2.81 -9.79 15.67
CA SER A 42 3.73 -10.76 15.05
C SER A 42 2.99 -11.94 14.41
N ASP A 43 1.93 -12.46 15.05
CA ASP A 43 1.10 -13.53 14.50
C ASP A 43 0.34 -13.10 13.23
N GLU A 44 -0.17 -11.87 13.20
CA GLU A 44 -0.81 -11.32 12.00
C GLU A 44 0.21 -11.06 10.88
N THR A 45 1.45 -10.69 11.23
CA THR A 45 2.53 -10.51 10.25
C THR A 45 2.94 -11.84 9.62
N ILE A 46 3.05 -12.91 10.41
CA ILE A 46 3.28 -14.27 9.89
C ILE A 46 2.15 -14.70 8.95
N LYS A 47 0.90 -14.40 9.32
CA LYS A 47 -0.26 -14.66 8.46
C LYS A 47 -0.21 -13.85 7.16
N LEU A 48 0.14 -12.56 7.23
CA LEU A 48 0.33 -11.71 6.06
C LEU A 48 1.34 -12.32 5.08
N GLN A 49 2.49 -12.78 5.57
CA GLN A 49 3.51 -13.45 4.75
C GLN A 49 2.98 -14.74 4.12
N LYS A 50 2.28 -15.57 4.90
CA LYS A 50 1.63 -16.78 4.39
C LYS A 50 0.64 -16.46 3.27
N TRP A 51 -0.24 -15.48 3.48
CA TRP A 51 -1.24 -15.09 2.49
C TRP A 51 -0.58 -14.51 1.23
N ALA A 52 0.47 -13.70 1.37
CA ALA A 52 1.21 -13.17 0.23
C ALA A 52 1.83 -14.29 -0.62
N GLN A 53 2.36 -15.33 0.03
CA GLN A 53 2.86 -16.52 -0.65
C GLN A 53 1.73 -17.32 -1.33
N GLU A 54 0.58 -17.48 -0.65
CA GLU A 54 -0.60 -18.13 -1.23
C GLU A 54 -1.08 -17.41 -2.50
N VAL A 55 -1.08 -16.07 -2.50
CA VAL A 55 -1.40 -15.25 -3.69
C VAL A 55 -0.34 -15.37 -4.78
N HIS A 56 0.95 -15.41 -4.42
CA HIS A 56 2.04 -15.61 -5.38
C HIS A 56 1.94 -16.95 -6.13
N ASP A 57 1.49 -17.98 -5.42
CA ASP A 57 1.39 -19.36 -5.91
C ASP A 57 0.03 -19.67 -6.56
N LEU A 58 -0.88 -18.68 -6.66
CA LEU A 58 -2.12 -18.84 -7.39
C LEU A 58 -1.86 -19.25 -8.85
N PRO A 59 -2.78 -20.04 -9.45
CA PRO A 59 -2.71 -20.39 -10.86
C PRO A 59 -2.55 -19.16 -11.76
N ARG A 60 -1.74 -19.29 -12.81
CA ARG A 60 -1.44 -18.20 -13.75
C ARG A 60 -1.94 -18.57 -15.14
N THR A 61 -3.26 -18.77 -15.25
CA THR A 61 -3.94 -19.13 -16.50
C THR A 61 -4.86 -18.01 -16.95
N GLU A 62 -5.16 -17.95 -18.24
CA GLU A 62 -5.97 -16.87 -18.84
C GLU A 62 -7.37 -16.72 -18.21
N ASP A 63 -7.95 -17.81 -17.69
CA ASP A 63 -9.29 -17.83 -17.11
C ASP A 63 -9.34 -17.43 -15.62
N THR A 64 -8.22 -16.99 -15.04
CA THR A 64 -8.20 -16.60 -13.62
C THR A 64 -8.70 -15.16 -13.43
N PRO A 65 -9.46 -14.88 -12.35
CA PRO A 65 -10.02 -13.55 -12.17
C PRO A 65 -9.06 -12.57 -11.48
N TRP A 66 -7.99 -13.06 -10.83
CA TRP A 66 -6.86 -12.22 -10.41
C TRP A 66 -5.93 -11.97 -11.61
N MET A 67 -5.09 -10.95 -11.52
CA MET A 67 -4.26 -10.50 -12.64
C MET A 67 -2.78 -10.67 -12.30
N PRO A 68 -2.14 -11.78 -12.70
CA PRO A 68 -0.70 -11.96 -12.56
C PRO A 68 0.03 -11.21 -13.69
N TYR A 69 1.10 -10.51 -13.33
CA TYR A 69 1.97 -9.81 -14.28
C TYR A 69 3.40 -10.33 -14.12
N GLU A 70 4.01 -10.67 -15.25
CA GLU A 70 5.39 -11.12 -15.30
C GLU A 70 6.28 -10.09 -16.01
N GLU A 71 7.56 -10.11 -15.66
CA GLU A 71 8.60 -9.36 -16.33
C GLU A 71 9.80 -10.25 -16.62
N VAL A 72 10.65 -9.82 -17.55
CA VAL A 72 11.91 -10.51 -17.84
C VAL A 72 13.00 -9.92 -16.96
N ASN A 73 13.55 -10.72 -16.06
CA ASN A 73 14.63 -10.27 -15.17
C ASN A 73 15.97 -10.14 -15.93
N LYS A 74 17.01 -9.63 -15.25
CA LYS A 74 18.38 -9.49 -15.81
C LYS A 74 18.99 -10.80 -16.37
N SER A 75 18.49 -11.97 -15.97
CA SER A 75 18.93 -13.28 -16.49
C SER A 75 18.14 -13.77 -17.71
N GLY A 76 17.18 -12.99 -18.20
CA GLY A 76 16.33 -13.36 -19.34
C GLY A 76 15.17 -14.29 -18.96
N LYS A 77 14.87 -14.48 -17.67
CA LYS A 77 13.81 -15.36 -17.19
C LYS A 77 12.54 -14.55 -16.92
N SER A 78 11.38 -15.06 -17.36
CA SER A 78 10.07 -14.55 -16.96
C SER A 78 9.84 -14.85 -15.48
N VAL A 79 9.59 -13.82 -14.69
CA VAL A 79 9.32 -13.89 -13.25
C VAL A 79 8.09 -13.08 -12.91
N LEU A 80 7.30 -13.55 -11.94
CA LEU A 80 6.14 -12.80 -11.44
C LEU A 80 6.63 -11.54 -10.72
N CYS A 81 6.18 -10.37 -11.16
CA CYS A 81 6.52 -9.09 -10.53
C CYS A 81 5.34 -8.46 -9.80
N ARG A 82 4.10 -8.85 -10.14
CA ARG A 82 2.91 -8.29 -9.51
C ARG A 82 1.69 -9.19 -9.63
N THR A 83 0.81 -9.11 -8.63
CA THR A 83 -0.56 -9.65 -8.71
C THR A 83 -1.56 -8.57 -8.28
N GLU A 84 -2.64 -8.39 -9.06
CA GLU A 84 -3.76 -7.49 -8.74
C GLU A 84 -5.09 -8.25 -8.65
N ASN A 85 -6.12 -7.61 -8.10
CA ASN A 85 -7.48 -8.17 -7.96
C ASN A 85 -7.55 -9.48 -7.16
N TYR A 86 -6.62 -9.70 -6.22
CA TYR A 86 -6.58 -10.92 -5.39
C TYR A 86 -7.48 -10.83 -4.15
N ALA A 87 -7.79 -9.62 -3.66
CA ALA A 87 -8.56 -9.44 -2.43
C ALA A 87 -10.02 -9.88 -2.60
N ASN A 88 -10.51 -10.00 -3.83
CA ASN A 88 -11.85 -10.53 -4.10
C ASN A 88 -11.91 -12.07 -4.07
N TYR A 89 -10.75 -12.74 -4.13
CA TYR A 89 -10.64 -14.20 -4.24
C TYR A 89 -9.82 -14.86 -3.13
N HIS A 90 -9.18 -14.06 -2.28
CA HIS A 90 -8.47 -14.52 -1.09
C HIS A 90 -9.18 -14.00 0.17
N ALA A 91 -9.89 -14.88 0.87
CA ALA A 91 -10.79 -14.51 1.99
C ALA A 91 -10.07 -13.73 3.10
N ASP A 92 -8.84 -14.10 3.44
CA ASP A 92 -8.11 -13.41 4.51
C ASP A 92 -7.64 -12.01 4.11
N PHE A 93 -7.09 -11.82 2.91
CA PHE A 93 -6.78 -10.49 2.38
C PHE A 93 -8.04 -9.64 2.20
N ASN A 94 -9.17 -10.25 1.82
CA ASN A 94 -10.46 -9.56 1.79
C ASN A 94 -10.77 -8.96 3.17
N GLY A 95 -10.71 -9.80 4.21
CA GLY A 95 -10.99 -9.42 5.58
C GLY A 95 -10.00 -8.40 6.14
N LEU A 96 -8.71 -8.50 5.81
CA LEU A 96 -7.70 -7.54 6.23
C LEU A 96 -7.92 -6.17 5.59
N LEU A 97 -8.00 -6.12 4.25
CA LEU A 97 -8.04 -4.86 3.49
C LEU A 97 -9.38 -4.11 3.59
N ARG A 98 -10.46 -4.83 3.91
CA ARG A 98 -11.80 -4.26 4.13
C ARG A 98 -12.24 -4.32 5.59
N GLY A 99 -11.33 -4.65 6.50
CA GLY A 99 -11.63 -4.81 7.92
C GLY A 99 -11.48 -3.51 8.71
N ASP A 100 -12.16 -3.46 9.86
CA ASP A 100 -12.25 -2.29 10.74
C ASP A 100 -10.89 -1.76 11.19
N LYS A 101 -9.89 -2.64 11.34
CA LYS A 101 -8.53 -2.24 11.73
C LYS A 101 -7.92 -1.26 10.73
N ILE A 102 -7.98 -1.58 9.43
CA ILE A 102 -7.40 -0.76 8.37
C ILE A 102 -8.31 0.40 8.01
N LEU A 103 -9.61 0.13 7.82
CA LEU A 103 -10.58 1.17 7.49
C LEU A 103 -10.72 2.21 8.61
N GLY A 104 -10.59 1.81 9.87
CA GLY A 104 -10.63 2.72 11.02
C GLY A 104 -9.43 3.68 11.05
N ILE A 105 -8.24 3.22 10.68
CA ILE A 105 -7.06 4.08 10.54
C ILE A 105 -7.25 5.07 9.38
N LEU A 106 -7.72 4.57 8.23
CA LEU A 106 -7.97 5.40 7.06
C LEU A 106 -9.04 6.46 7.32
N CYS A 107 -10.14 6.10 7.99
CA CYS A 107 -11.23 7.01 8.34
C CYS A 107 -10.72 8.13 9.26
N GLN A 108 -9.86 7.82 10.23
CA GLN A 108 -9.22 8.83 11.07
C GLN A 108 -8.40 9.83 10.23
N LEU A 109 -7.60 9.37 9.26
CA LEU A 109 -6.77 10.27 8.44
C LEU A 109 -7.58 11.05 7.39
N ALA A 110 -8.52 10.39 6.70
CA ALA A 110 -9.32 10.99 5.64
C ALA A 110 -10.43 11.92 6.15
N GLY A 111 -10.91 11.66 7.37
CA GLY A 111 -12.09 12.32 7.96
C GLY A 111 -13.42 11.85 7.36
N GLU A 112 -13.41 10.76 6.60
CA GLU A 112 -14.57 10.16 5.93
C GLU A 112 -14.35 8.65 5.72
N ASP A 113 -15.43 7.90 5.48
CA ASP A 113 -15.35 6.48 5.20
C ASP A 113 -14.62 6.21 3.88
N MET A 114 -13.67 5.28 3.91
CA MET A 114 -12.86 4.91 2.76
C MET A 114 -13.26 3.53 2.24
N LEU A 115 -13.19 3.34 0.93
CA LEU A 115 -13.48 2.07 0.26
C LEU A 115 -12.23 1.58 -0.46
N LEU A 116 -11.99 0.26 -0.45
CA LEU A 116 -10.92 -0.33 -1.23
C LEU A 116 -11.22 -0.17 -2.72
N PHE A 117 -10.46 0.69 -3.38
CA PHE A 117 -10.57 0.93 -4.82
C PHE A 117 -9.75 -0.08 -5.63
N LYS A 118 -8.48 -0.28 -5.25
CA LYS A 118 -7.55 -1.20 -5.92
C LYS A 118 -6.49 -1.72 -4.94
N GLU A 119 -6.07 -2.96 -5.15
CA GLU A 119 -4.94 -3.60 -4.46
C GLU A 119 -3.93 -4.20 -5.44
N LYS A 120 -2.67 -4.29 -5.00
CA LYS A 120 -1.57 -4.96 -5.71
C LYS A 120 -0.55 -5.50 -4.71
N ILE A 121 0.00 -6.68 -4.97
CA ILE A 121 1.25 -7.14 -4.36
C ILE A 121 2.35 -6.96 -5.39
N ASN A 122 3.44 -6.29 -5.01
CA ASN A 122 4.63 -6.17 -5.85
C ASN A 122 5.72 -7.10 -5.31
N TYR A 123 6.23 -7.99 -6.16
CA TYR A 123 7.31 -8.92 -5.82
C TYR A 123 8.64 -8.35 -6.31
N LYS A 124 9.53 -7.97 -5.38
CA LYS A 124 10.84 -7.40 -5.70
C LYS A 124 11.90 -8.50 -5.69
N LEU A 125 11.93 -9.30 -6.77
CA LEU A 125 12.94 -10.34 -6.91
C LEU A 125 14.30 -9.73 -7.25
N ALA A 126 15.39 -10.38 -6.81
CA ALA A 126 16.73 -9.88 -7.11
C ALA A 126 16.96 -9.78 -8.63
N GLY A 127 17.33 -8.58 -9.11
CA GLY A 127 17.54 -8.32 -10.53
C GLY A 127 16.28 -8.06 -11.35
N SER A 128 15.14 -7.84 -10.69
CA SER A 128 13.91 -7.26 -11.24
C SER A 128 14.00 -5.75 -11.44
N GLY A 129 13.02 -5.17 -12.14
CA GLY A 129 12.96 -3.73 -12.40
C GLY A 129 12.65 -2.90 -11.15
N GLY A 130 13.21 -1.69 -11.07
CA GLY A 130 12.80 -0.66 -10.11
C GLY A 130 11.63 0.17 -10.64
N PHE A 131 10.99 0.95 -9.77
CA PHE A 131 9.95 1.90 -10.13
C PHE A 131 10.52 3.31 -10.23
N ALA A 132 10.30 3.96 -11.37
CA ALA A 132 10.63 5.38 -11.55
C ALA A 132 9.84 6.26 -10.55
N PRO A 133 10.32 7.48 -10.24
CA PRO A 133 9.58 8.44 -9.42
C PRO A 133 8.18 8.69 -9.99
N HIS A 134 7.12 8.42 -9.21
CA HIS A 134 5.74 8.51 -9.69
C HIS A 134 4.78 8.85 -8.56
N ILE A 135 3.60 9.34 -8.93
CA ILE A 135 2.49 9.60 -8.02
C ILE A 135 1.38 8.58 -8.30
N ASP A 136 0.84 7.92 -7.27
CA ASP A 136 -0.26 6.95 -7.46
C ASP A 136 -1.51 7.58 -8.12
N SER A 137 -1.84 8.84 -7.76
CA SER A 137 -3.06 9.51 -8.22
C SER A 137 -3.10 9.80 -9.72
N THR A 138 -1.94 9.90 -10.38
CA THR A 138 -1.86 10.19 -11.82
C THR A 138 -2.33 9.01 -12.67
N ALA A 139 -2.34 7.80 -12.11
CA ALA A 139 -2.97 6.64 -12.73
C ALA A 139 -4.52 6.73 -12.74
N TYR A 140 -5.12 7.67 -12.01
CA TYR A 140 -6.57 7.73 -11.75
C TYR A 140 -7.23 9.04 -12.22
N THR A 141 -6.69 9.66 -13.28
CA THR A 141 -7.16 10.94 -13.87
C THR A 141 -8.65 10.99 -14.26
N HIS A 142 -9.31 9.83 -14.34
CA HIS A 142 -10.73 9.71 -14.72
C HIS A 142 -11.69 10.11 -13.58
N VAL A 143 -11.18 10.27 -12.36
CA VAL A 143 -12.01 10.54 -11.17
C VAL A 143 -11.56 11.86 -10.51
N LYS A 144 -12.08 12.99 -11.01
CA LYS A 144 -11.77 14.30 -10.44
C LYS A 144 -12.42 14.46 -9.05
N ASN A 145 -11.65 14.95 -8.07
CA ASN A 145 -12.06 15.33 -6.71
C ASN A 145 -12.41 14.17 -5.75
N ILE A 146 -11.64 13.08 -5.73
CA ILE A 146 -11.72 12.06 -4.67
C ILE A 146 -10.47 12.12 -3.81
N LYS A 147 -10.64 12.12 -2.48
CA LYS A 147 -9.53 11.88 -1.55
C LYS A 147 -9.06 10.44 -1.73
N HIS A 148 -7.82 10.26 -2.15
CA HIS A 148 -7.21 8.94 -2.27
C HIS A 148 -6.12 8.80 -1.21
N LEU A 149 -6.12 7.67 -0.51
CA LEU A 149 -5.05 7.25 0.38
C LEU A 149 -4.54 5.90 -0.09
N THR A 150 -3.23 5.78 -0.26
CA THR A 150 -2.56 4.50 -0.47
C THR A 150 -2.11 3.96 0.87
N ILE A 151 -2.30 2.66 1.05
CA ILE A 151 -1.63 1.90 2.10
C ILE A 151 -0.61 0.97 1.45
N LEU A 152 0.63 1.09 1.88
CA LEU A 152 1.66 0.08 1.62
C LEU A 152 1.84 -0.74 2.89
N VAL A 153 1.70 -2.06 2.78
CA VAL A 153 1.98 -3.00 3.87
C VAL A 153 3.21 -3.79 3.50
N SER A 154 4.28 -3.70 4.29
CA SER A 154 5.49 -4.47 4.04
C SER A 154 5.26 -5.93 4.41
N VAL A 155 5.34 -6.84 3.44
CA VAL A 155 5.24 -8.30 3.69
C VAL A 155 6.53 -8.80 4.33
N ASP A 156 7.67 -8.34 3.81
CA ASP A 156 9.01 -8.60 4.33
C ASP A 156 9.67 -7.28 4.74
N GLU A 157 10.85 -7.33 5.35
CA GLU A 157 11.65 -6.13 5.59
C GLU A 157 11.94 -5.43 4.25
N SER A 158 11.78 -4.10 4.20
CA SER A 158 11.99 -3.26 3.03
C SER A 158 12.97 -2.15 3.36
N ASN A 159 14.13 -2.15 2.70
CA ASN A 159 15.22 -1.19 2.90
C ASN A 159 15.95 -0.96 1.57
N MET A 160 16.87 0.01 1.51
CA MET A 160 17.53 0.39 0.24
C MET A 160 18.37 -0.72 -0.41
N SER A 161 18.68 -1.80 0.30
CA SER A 161 19.39 -2.95 -0.26
C SER A 161 18.48 -3.95 -0.99
N ASN A 162 17.16 -3.91 -0.75
CA ASN A 162 16.19 -4.85 -1.33
C ASN A 162 15.00 -4.15 -2.03
N GLY A 163 15.21 -2.91 -2.45
CA GLY A 163 14.20 -2.11 -3.14
C GLY A 163 13.28 -1.37 -2.19
N GLY A 164 13.83 -0.72 -1.16
CA GLY A 164 13.10 0.18 -0.27
C GLY A 164 12.42 1.32 -1.02
N LEU A 165 11.43 1.94 -0.37
CA LEU A 165 10.76 3.12 -0.91
C LEU A 165 11.56 4.37 -0.51
N GLU A 166 11.57 5.37 -1.38
CA GLU A 166 11.98 6.73 -1.02
C GLU A 166 10.80 7.69 -1.16
N VAL A 167 10.79 8.77 -0.39
CA VAL A 167 9.73 9.81 -0.43
C VAL A 167 10.33 11.21 -0.44
N VAL A 168 9.56 12.17 -0.98
CA VAL A 168 9.84 13.59 -0.82
C VAL A 168 8.83 14.15 0.20
N GLU A 169 9.32 14.54 1.37
CA GLU A 169 8.52 15.12 2.45
C GLU A 169 7.75 16.36 1.96
N GLY A 170 6.44 16.39 2.22
CA GLY A 170 5.59 17.53 1.90
C GLY A 170 5.24 17.67 0.41
N SER A 171 5.64 16.72 -0.44
CA SER A 171 5.34 16.74 -1.89
C SER A 171 3.84 16.77 -2.20
N HIS A 172 2.99 16.28 -1.28
CA HIS A 172 1.52 16.38 -1.38
C HIS A 172 0.96 17.81 -1.31
N LEU A 173 1.78 18.77 -0.86
CA LEU A 173 1.46 20.20 -0.82
C LEU A 173 2.10 20.98 -1.98
N MET A 174 2.83 20.29 -2.87
CA MET A 174 3.55 20.89 -4.00
C MET A 174 2.82 20.64 -5.31
N ASP A 175 3.10 21.48 -6.30
CA ASP A 175 2.77 21.16 -7.70
C ASP A 175 3.87 20.26 -8.26
N VAL A 176 3.58 18.96 -8.37
CA VAL A 176 4.53 17.96 -8.85
C VAL A 176 4.23 17.69 -10.33
N PRO A 177 5.07 18.16 -11.26
CA PRO A 177 4.82 18.03 -12.68
C PRO A 177 5.02 16.58 -13.16
N ILE A 178 4.13 16.13 -14.04
CA ILE A 178 4.08 14.76 -14.55
C ILE A 178 4.41 14.76 -16.04
N ALA A 179 5.42 13.97 -16.40
CA ALA A 179 5.84 13.77 -17.77
C ALA A 179 4.76 13.01 -18.56
N LYS A 180 4.32 13.59 -19.68
CA LYS A 180 3.29 12.97 -20.53
C LYS A 180 3.76 11.70 -21.24
N ALA A 181 5.07 11.49 -21.35
CA ALA A 181 5.65 10.37 -22.08
C ALA A 181 5.42 9.04 -21.37
N ASP A 182 5.49 9.03 -20.05
CA ASP A 182 5.50 7.82 -19.20
C ASP A 182 4.63 7.93 -17.95
N ASN A 183 3.97 9.09 -17.73
CA ASN A 183 3.19 9.40 -16.53
C ASN A 183 4.00 9.36 -15.22
N CYS A 184 5.32 9.48 -15.30
CA CYS A 184 6.22 9.60 -14.15
C CYS A 184 6.44 11.09 -13.79
N ILE A 185 7.05 11.36 -12.63
CA ILE A 185 7.43 12.72 -12.24
C ILE A 185 8.50 13.23 -13.20
N GLU A 186 8.41 14.49 -13.63
CA GLU A 186 9.41 15.09 -14.51
C GLU A 186 10.83 14.95 -13.91
N PRO A 187 11.82 14.45 -14.67
CA PRO A 187 13.16 14.18 -14.14
C PRO A 187 13.86 15.39 -13.53
N SER A 188 13.62 16.60 -14.04
CA SER A 188 14.18 17.82 -13.46
C SER A 188 13.63 18.08 -12.07
N TRP A 189 12.32 17.91 -11.86
CA TRP A 189 11.72 18.06 -10.54
C TRP A 189 12.27 16.99 -9.59
N ALA A 190 12.35 15.74 -10.04
CA ALA A 190 12.89 14.65 -9.22
C ALA A 190 14.36 14.89 -8.82
N GLY A 191 15.18 15.45 -9.71
CA GLY A 191 16.58 15.79 -9.44
C GLY A 191 16.80 17.00 -8.52
N ASP A 192 15.81 17.91 -8.44
CA ASP A 192 15.88 19.12 -7.62
C ASP A 192 15.40 18.92 -6.17
N HIS A 193 14.91 17.73 -5.82
CA HIS A 193 14.35 17.41 -4.50
C HIS A 193 15.17 16.35 -3.75
N THR A 194 15.10 16.43 -2.42
CA THR A 194 15.73 15.42 -1.55
C THR A 194 14.79 14.25 -1.34
N TRP A 195 15.25 13.07 -1.71
CA TRP A 195 14.56 11.80 -1.49
C TRP A 195 15.05 11.18 -0.17
N LEU A 196 14.11 10.83 0.68
CA LEU A 196 14.39 10.22 1.98
C LEU A 196 14.02 8.74 1.93
N PRO A 197 14.93 7.84 2.35
CA PRO A 197 14.63 6.42 2.40
C PRO A 197 13.60 6.12 3.48
N VAL A 198 12.69 5.20 3.17
CA VAL A 198 11.70 4.68 4.09
C VAL A 198 11.95 3.19 4.31
N GLU A 199 12.54 2.90 5.47
CA GLU A 199 12.81 1.54 5.92
C GLU A 199 11.64 1.00 6.73
N LEU A 200 11.20 -0.21 6.38
CA LEU A 200 10.03 -0.86 6.97
C LEU A 200 10.40 -2.26 7.43
N GLU A 201 9.95 -2.62 8.63
CA GLU A 201 9.88 -4.01 9.06
C GLU A 201 8.64 -4.68 8.46
N ALA A 202 8.60 -6.02 8.48
CA ALA A 202 7.40 -6.75 8.08
C ALA A 202 6.19 -6.36 8.95
N GLY A 203 5.02 -6.20 8.34
CA GLY A 203 3.79 -5.79 9.01
C GLY A 203 3.67 -4.28 9.28
N VAL A 204 4.65 -3.47 8.87
CA VAL A 204 4.61 -2.00 8.98
C VAL A 204 3.85 -1.40 7.80
N TYR A 205 3.09 -0.33 8.09
CA TYR A 205 2.24 0.38 7.14
C TYR A 205 2.83 1.75 6.80
N ILE A 206 2.84 2.11 5.52
CA ILE A 206 2.92 3.50 5.08
C ILE A 206 1.54 3.92 4.58
N LEU A 207 1.02 5.00 5.15
CA LEU A 207 -0.16 5.69 4.63
C LEU A 207 0.32 6.91 3.88
N ASN A 208 -0.08 7.07 2.62
CA ASN A 208 0.45 8.11 1.76
C ASN A 208 -0.61 8.68 0.81
N SER A 209 -0.46 9.96 0.48
CA SER A 209 -1.24 10.63 -0.56
C SER A 209 -0.51 10.70 -1.92
N ILE A 210 0.83 10.62 -1.96
CA ILE A 210 1.66 10.79 -3.17
C ILE A 210 2.97 9.97 -3.10
N LEU A 211 3.18 9.05 -4.04
CA LEU A 211 4.28 8.06 -4.02
C LEU A 211 5.66 8.60 -4.41
N GLY A 212 6.64 7.76 -4.10
CA GLY A 212 8.02 7.89 -4.48
C GLY A 212 8.65 6.61 -5.04
N VAL A 213 9.97 6.66 -5.20
CA VAL A 213 10.81 5.75 -6.00
C VAL A 213 11.04 4.42 -5.28
N SER A 214 11.17 3.33 -6.04
CA SER A 214 11.75 2.08 -5.55
C SER A 214 12.92 1.73 -6.45
N SER A 215 14.15 1.91 -5.98
CA SER A 215 15.38 1.60 -6.71
C SER A 215 15.68 0.11 -6.79
#